data_AF-A0A820FXQ9-F1
#
_entry.id   AF-A0A820FXQ9-F1
#
_cell.length_a   1.000
_cell.length_b   1.000
_cell.length_c   1.000
_cell.angle_alpha   90.00
_cell.angle_beta   90.00
_cell.angle_gamma   90.00
#
_symmetry.space_group_name_H-M   'P 1'
#
loop_
_entity.id
_entity.type
_entity.pdbx_description
1 polymer ?
#
loop_
_entity_poly.entity_id
_entity_poly.type
_entity_poly.pdbx_seq_one_letter_code
_entity_poly.pdbx_strand_id
1 'polypeptide(L)'
;MINKIFEIHQKQNSSLDYRINERIFGYKNLNIDIYCLSSSLNFYLNIDYDEKINPKKYQQFKADDLVESLNQWIPLTTTTNLDLFLSKLKNEHEYIPFGEQILTYQLKEEKSFSYLINRVNQNFCDDKKFLEWYSRLETFLVFFIDAASKIDKDDSNWIIYLLYQQYQNDNGQICYAPIGFITVYLYYSYPDKKRPRISQVLILPPYQRKGHGRRLLTTIYNDLRKDSRVQDIT
;
A
#
# COMPACT_ATOMS: atom_id res chain seq x y z
N MET A 1 8.23 7.88 11.83
CA MET A 1 7.69 6.62 12.36
C MET A 1 8.06 5.52 11.38
N ILE A 2 8.37 4.30 11.86
CA ILE A 2 8.61 3.13 11.01
C ILE A 2 7.41 2.21 11.22
N ASN A 3 6.75 1.83 10.14
CA ASN A 3 5.69 0.84 10.18
C ASN A 3 6.30 -0.51 9.79
N LYS A 4 6.25 -1.48 10.72
CA LYS A 4 6.49 -2.89 10.38
C LYS A 4 5.26 -3.38 9.62
N ILE A 5 5.41 -3.65 8.33
CA ILE A 5 4.27 -4.02 7.47
C ILE A 5 3.91 -5.49 7.69
N PHE A 6 4.93 -6.35 7.70
CA PHE A 6 4.74 -7.79 7.67
C PHE A 6 5.96 -8.51 8.24
N GLU A 7 5.73 -9.65 8.88
CA GLU A 7 6.74 -10.57 9.40
C GLU A 7 6.26 -11.99 9.12
N ILE A 8 7.04 -12.76 8.37
CA ILE A 8 6.76 -14.18 8.12
C ILE A 8 7.75 -15.01 8.93
N HIS A 9 7.22 -15.77 9.87
CA HIS A 9 7.95 -16.86 10.51
C HIS A 9 7.43 -18.20 9.98
N GLN A 10 8.33 -19.02 9.44
CA GLN A 10 7.96 -20.36 8.99
C GLN A 10 7.51 -21.21 10.19
N LYS A 11 6.26 -21.70 10.19
CA LYS A 11 5.86 -22.83 11.03
C LYS A 11 6.23 -24.13 10.31
N GLN A 12 7.01 -24.98 10.96
CA GLN A 12 7.27 -26.35 10.47
C GLN A 12 5.95 -27.11 10.36
N ASN A 13 5.54 -27.49 9.15
CA ASN A 13 4.89 -28.77 8.84
C ASN A 13 4.72 -29.00 7.33
N SER A 14 4.90 -30.25 6.94
CA SER A 14 5.05 -30.79 5.58
C SER A 14 3.80 -30.73 4.70
N SER A 15 4.01 -30.48 3.40
CA SER A 15 3.25 -30.90 2.19
C SER A 15 3.05 -29.79 1.13
N LEU A 16 3.18 -30.15 -0.15
CA LEU A 16 3.16 -29.27 -1.32
C LEU A 16 1.78 -28.61 -1.53
N ASP A 17 1.75 -27.28 -1.79
CA ASP A 17 1.17 -26.62 -2.98
C ASP A 17 1.19 -25.09 -2.76
N TYR A 18 1.90 -24.31 -3.60
CA TYR A 18 2.31 -22.93 -3.24
C TYR A 18 1.24 -21.86 -3.43
N ARG A 19 0.29 -22.06 -4.35
CA ARG A 19 -0.80 -21.08 -4.57
C ARG A 19 -1.95 -21.20 -3.57
N ILE A 20 -1.98 -22.28 -2.79
CA ILE A 20 -3.10 -22.59 -1.88
C ILE A 20 -2.63 -22.65 -0.42
N ASN A 21 -1.35 -22.96 -0.14
CA ASN A 21 -0.91 -23.26 1.22
C ASN A 21 0.04 -22.23 1.87
N GLU A 22 0.34 -21.08 1.24
CA GLU A 22 1.18 -20.01 1.82
C GLU A 22 2.51 -20.52 2.40
N ARG A 23 3.23 -21.37 1.65
CA ARG A 23 4.49 -22.00 2.07
C ARG A 23 5.67 -21.40 1.33
N ILE A 24 6.88 -21.61 1.85
CA ILE A 24 8.16 -21.31 1.20
C ILE A 24 9.05 -22.56 1.30
N PHE A 25 9.64 -23.02 0.19
CA PHE A 25 10.49 -24.20 0.14
C PHE A 25 11.99 -23.88 0.28
N GLY A 26 12.71 -24.79 0.94
CA GLY A 26 14.16 -24.90 0.78
C GLY A 26 14.98 -23.98 1.68
N TYR A 27 14.35 -23.40 2.69
CA TYR A 27 14.99 -22.59 3.72
C TYR A 27 14.69 -23.16 5.11
N LYS A 28 15.67 -23.13 6.00
CA LYS A 28 15.53 -23.48 7.42
C LYS A 28 15.57 -22.20 8.25
N ASN A 29 14.61 -22.07 9.17
CA ASN A 29 14.46 -20.89 10.04
C ASN A 29 14.43 -19.57 9.24
N LEU A 30 13.68 -19.58 8.14
CA LEU A 30 13.51 -18.41 7.30
C LEU A 30 12.79 -17.30 8.07
N ASN A 31 13.40 -16.11 8.05
CA ASN A 31 12.83 -14.87 8.51
C ASN A 31 12.84 -13.84 7.37
N ILE A 32 11.69 -13.23 7.10
CA ILE A 32 11.56 -12.15 6.11
C ILE A 32 11.01 -10.92 6.83
N ASP A 33 11.84 -9.88 6.94
CA ASP A 33 11.42 -8.59 7.49
C ASP A 33 11.15 -7.60 6.35
N ILE A 34 9.94 -7.02 6.37
CA ILE A 34 9.56 -5.94 5.45
C ILE A 34 9.20 -4.70 6.29
N TYR A 35 10.06 -3.70 6.23
CA TYR A 35 9.84 -2.40 6.87
C TYR A 35 9.48 -1.34 5.86
N CYS A 36 8.69 -0.36 6.31
CA CYS A 36 8.33 0.78 5.49
C CYS A 36 8.31 2.06 6.30
N LEU A 37 8.80 3.13 5.67
CA LEU A 37 8.69 4.48 6.24
C LEU A 37 7.26 5.00 6.10
N SER A 38 6.79 5.74 7.10
CA SER A 38 5.38 6.08 7.22
C SER A 38 4.86 7.04 6.14
N SER A 39 5.64 8.06 5.73
CA SER A 39 5.23 9.07 4.76
C SER A 39 5.65 8.72 3.33
N SER A 40 6.94 8.43 3.11
CA SER A 40 7.48 8.19 1.77
C SER A 40 7.16 6.84 1.18
N LEU A 41 6.77 5.90 2.05
CA LEU A 41 6.61 4.49 1.75
C LEU A 41 7.88 3.82 1.20
N ASN A 42 9.07 4.34 1.51
CA ASN A 42 10.30 3.62 1.18
C ASN A 42 10.33 2.28 1.93
N PHE A 43 10.74 1.22 1.23
CA PHE A 43 10.80 -0.14 1.78
C PHE A 43 12.23 -0.55 2.12
N TYR A 44 12.33 -1.37 3.16
CA TYR A 44 13.50 -2.19 3.47
C TYR A 44 13.10 -3.66 3.52
N LEU A 45 13.95 -4.50 2.93
CA LEU A 45 13.78 -5.94 2.89
C LEU A 45 15.00 -6.62 3.50
N ASN A 46 14.77 -7.45 4.51
CA ASN A 46 15.76 -8.38 5.05
C ASN A 46 15.26 -9.80 4.86
N ILE A 47 16.12 -10.68 4.36
CA ILE A 47 15.84 -12.11 4.23
C ILE A 47 16.99 -12.82 4.94
N ASP A 48 16.67 -13.48 6.04
CA ASP A 48 17.62 -14.23 6.85
C ASP A 48 17.19 -15.68 7.00
N TYR A 49 18.16 -16.61 7.05
CA TYR A 49 17.91 -18.04 7.18
C TYR A 49 19.18 -18.76 7.63
N ASP A 50 19.02 -19.85 8.39
CA ASP A 50 20.15 -20.64 8.88
C ASP A 50 20.78 -21.49 7.76
N GLU A 51 19.92 -22.14 6.96
CA GLU A 51 20.35 -23.05 5.90
C GLU A 51 19.45 -22.91 4.67
N LYS A 52 20.06 -23.00 3.48
CA LYS A 52 19.37 -23.12 2.19
C LYS A 52 19.68 -24.48 1.58
N ILE A 53 18.67 -25.14 1.00
CA ILE A 53 18.85 -26.46 0.40
C ILE A 53 19.95 -26.43 -0.67
N ASN A 54 20.87 -27.39 -0.62
CA ASN A 54 21.93 -27.53 -1.61
C ASN A 54 21.46 -28.47 -2.73
N PRO A 55 21.26 -27.98 -3.98
CA PRO A 55 20.74 -28.79 -5.08
C PRO A 55 21.61 -30.01 -5.40
N LYS A 56 22.93 -29.93 -5.10
CA LYS A 56 23.87 -31.04 -5.32
C LYS A 56 23.66 -32.21 -4.35
N LYS A 57 23.09 -31.95 -3.16
CA LYS A 57 22.86 -32.96 -2.11
C LYS A 57 21.50 -33.63 -2.23
N TYR A 58 20.49 -32.95 -2.80
CA TYR A 58 19.10 -33.39 -2.80
C TYR A 58 18.50 -33.47 -4.21
N GLN A 59 19.06 -34.31 -5.08
CA GLN A 59 18.41 -34.75 -6.34
C GLN A 59 17.73 -33.63 -7.16
N GLN A 60 18.41 -32.48 -7.35
CA GLN A 60 17.94 -31.32 -8.14
C GLN A 60 16.79 -30.47 -7.54
N PHE A 61 16.33 -30.73 -6.32
CA PHE A 61 15.39 -29.81 -5.66
C PHE A 61 16.06 -28.46 -5.40
N LYS A 62 15.45 -27.37 -5.89
CA LYS A 62 15.89 -25.99 -5.69
C LYS A 62 14.99 -25.31 -4.68
N ALA A 63 15.56 -24.46 -3.82
CA ALA A 63 14.77 -23.56 -2.99
C ALA A 63 14.01 -22.57 -3.86
N ASP A 64 12.91 -22.05 -3.33
CA ASP A 64 12.13 -21.01 -4.00
C ASP A 64 12.97 -19.73 -4.17
N ASP A 65 12.76 -19.01 -5.26
CA ASP A 65 13.39 -17.70 -5.44
C ASP A 65 12.55 -16.62 -4.75
N LEU A 66 12.91 -16.33 -3.51
CA LEU A 66 12.26 -15.30 -2.69
C LEU A 66 12.38 -13.91 -3.31
N VAL A 67 13.54 -13.59 -3.90
CA VAL A 67 13.80 -12.27 -4.45
C VAL A 67 12.96 -12.06 -5.70
N GLU A 68 12.94 -13.04 -6.61
CA GLU A 68 12.08 -13.00 -7.79
C GLU A 68 10.60 -12.87 -7.43
N SER A 69 10.13 -13.66 -6.46
CA SER A 69 8.73 -13.65 -6.01
C SER A 69 8.32 -12.31 -5.42
N LEU A 70 9.19 -11.70 -4.61
CA LEU A 70 8.94 -10.40 -3.99
C LEU A 70 9.08 -9.23 -4.96
N ASN A 71 10.02 -9.29 -5.92
CA ASN A 71 10.27 -8.23 -6.90
C ASN A 71 9.08 -7.93 -7.82
N GLN A 72 8.13 -8.86 -7.96
CA GLN A 72 6.89 -8.61 -8.73
C GLN A 72 6.00 -7.55 -8.09
N TRP A 73 6.07 -7.43 -6.76
CA TRP A 73 5.18 -6.59 -5.96
C TRP A 73 5.90 -5.45 -5.26
N ILE A 74 7.09 -5.72 -4.74
CA ILE A 74 7.92 -4.76 -4.03
C ILE A 74 8.58 -3.80 -5.04
N PRO A 75 8.68 -2.49 -4.73
CA PRO A 75 9.31 -1.52 -5.62
C PRO A 75 10.80 -1.81 -5.81
N LEU A 76 11.32 -1.62 -7.03
CA LEU A 76 12.76 -1.76 -7.32
C LEU A 76 13.64 -0.82 -6.47
N THR A 77 13.07 0.24 -5.92
CA THR A 77 13.74 1.20 -5.02
C THR A 77 13.93 0.68 -3.59
N THR A 78 13.52 -0.56 -3.31
CA THR A 78 13.64 -1.19 -1.99
C THR A 78 15.10 -1.45 -1.66
N THR A 79 15.52 -1.08 -0.45
CA THR A 79 16.89 -1.26 0.01
C THR A 79 17.01 -2.50 0.88
N THR A 80 18.14 -3.19 0.79
CA THR A 80 18.54 -4.26 1.73
C THR A 80 19.56 -3.77 2.75
N ASN A 81 20.00 -2.51 2.64
CA ASN A 81 20.89 -1.86 3.59
C ASN A 81 20.07 -1.05 4.61
N LEU A 82 20.20 -1.42 5.89
CA LEU A 82 19.45 -0.82 6.99
C LEU A 82 19.90 0.61 7.28
N ASP A 83 21.20 0.91 7.21
CA ASP A 83 21.71 2.27 7.45
C ASP A 83 21.19 3.25 6.39
N LEU A 84 21.18 2.83 5.12
CA LEU A 84 20.60 3.60 4.03
C LEU A 84 19.11 3.81 4.24
N PHE A 85 18.38 2.79 4.69
CA PHE A 85 16.96 2.91 5.02
C PHE A 85 16.71 3.93 6.14
N LEU A 86 17.44 3.82 7.24
CA LEU A 86 17.31 4.72 8.38
C LEU A 86 17.73 6.16 8.03
N SER A 87 18.70 6.34 7.14
CA SER A 87 19.11 7.68 6.69
C SER A 87 17.97 8.46 6.04
N LYS A 88 17.03 7.77 5.37
CA LYS A 88 15.86 8.37 4.70
C LYS A 88 14.82 8.94 5.68
N LEU A 89 14.80 8.49 6.94
CA LEU A 89 13.87 8.99 7.97
C LEU A 89 13.94 10.50 8.14
N LYS A 90 15.13 11.09 7.95
CA LYS A 90 15.38 12.52 8.11
C LYS A 90 14.53 13.37 7.16
N ASN A 91 14.17 12.81 6.00
CA ASN A 91 13.48 13.53 4.93
C ASN A 91 11.99 13.19 4.84
N GLU A 92 11.44 12.41 5.79
CA GLU A 92 10.02 12.00 5.79
C GLU A 92 9.03 13.17 5.88
N HIS A 93 9.49 14.32 6.38
CA HIS A 93 8.70 15.55 6.47
C HIS A 93 8.54 16.27 5.12
N GLU A 94 9.36 15.93 4.12
CA GLU A 94 9.26 16.48 2.75
C GLU A 94 8.09 15.87 1.96
N TYR A 95 7.58 14.72 2.40
CA TYR A 95 6.45 14.03 1.76
C TYR A 95 5.13 14.62 2.25
N ILE A 96 4.58 15.50 1.43
CA ILE A 96 3.27 16.12 1.64
C ILE A 96 2.14 15.30 0.99
N PRO A 97 0.89 15.42 1.47
CA PRO A 97 -0.25 14.71 0.89
C PRO A 97 -0.46 15.02 -0.58
N PHE A 98 -0.62 13.98 -1.41
CA PHE A 98 -0.91 14.14 -2.83
C PHE A 98 -2.40 14.39 -3.07
N GLY A 99 -2.71 15.06 -4.17
CA GLY A 99 -4.09 15.34 -4.59
C GLY A 99 -4.73 16.54 -3.88
N GLU A 100 -5.98 16.80 -4.28
CA GLU A 100 -6.81 17.87 -3.73
C GLU A 100 -7.44 17.41 -2.41
N GLN A 101 -7.23 18.15 -1.33
CA GLN A 101 -7.86 17.86 -0.04
C GLN A 101 -9.37 18.13 -0.09
N ILE A 102 -10.16 17.09 0.19
CA ILE A 102 -11.63 17.16 0.19
C ILE A 102 -12.20 17.27 1.59
N LEU A 103 -11.60 16.58 2.57
CA LEU A 103 -12.11 16.53 3.94
C LEU A 103 -10.97 16.45 4.94
N THR A 104 -11.13 17.12 6.07
CA THR A 104 -10.30 16.94 7.27
C THR A 104 -11.18 16.59 8.45
N TYR A 105 -10.73 15.66 9.30
CA TYR A 105 -11.44 15.30 10.52
C TYR A 105 -10.49 14.89 11.64
N GLN A 106 -11.00 14.87 12.87
CA GLN A 106 -10.31 14.32 14.04
C GLN A 106 -11.19 13.23 14.66
N LEU A 107 -10.56 12.22 15.24
CA LEU A 107 -11.27 11.23 16.05
C LEU A 107 -11.43 11.78 17.48
N LYS A 108 -12.58 11.52 18.11
CA LYS A 108 -12.85 11.96 19.48
C LYS A 108 -11.82 11.41 20.48
N GLU A 109 -11.37 10.19 20.24
CA GLU A 109 -10.45 9.41 21.09
C GLU A 109 -8.97 9.75 20.82
N GLU A 110 -8.64 10.35 19.68
CA GLU A 110 -7.25 10.60 19.25
C GLU A 110 -7.08 12.06 18.81
N LYS A 111 -7.20 12.99 19.76
CA LYS A 111 -7.15 14.44 19.49
C LYS A 111 -5.79 14.93 18.98
N SER A 112 -4.71 14.17 19.22
CA SER A 112 -3.37 14.50 18.76
C SER A 112 -3.17 14.29 17.26
N PHE A 113 -4.11 13.64 16.58
CA PHE A 113 -4.02 13.36 15.15
C PHE A 113 -5.13 14.05 14.38
N SER A 114 -4.76 14.59 13.24
CA SER A 114 -5.69 15.08 12.21
C SER A 114 -5.63 14.14 11.02
N TYR A 115 -6.78 13.88 10.42
CA TYR A 115 -6.92 12.97 9.29
C TYR A 115 -7.40 13.74 8.07
N LEU A 116 -6.82 13.46 6.91
CA LEU A 116 -7.06 14.18 5.67
C LEU A 116 -7.45 13.19 4.58
N ILE A 117 -8.49 13.50 3.83
CA ILE A 117 -8.88 12.75 2.63
C ILE A 117 -8.61 13.62 1.42
N ASN A 118 -7.75 13.13 0.55
CA ASN A 118 -7.40 13.79 -0.69
C ASN A 118 -7.89 12.98 -1.89
N ARG A 119 -8.21 13.67 -2.98
CA ARG A 119 -8.57 13.07 -4.27
C ARG A 119 -7.52 13.39 -5.31
N VAL A 120 -7.07 12.36 -6.01
CA VAL A 120 -6.18 12.45 -7.15
C VAL A 120 -7.00 12.13 -8.40
N ASN A 121 -7.16 13.13 -9.28
CA ASN A 121 -7.87 13.02 -10.56
C ASN A 121 -6.89 12.91 -11.73
N GLN A 122 -7.42 12.56 -12.92
CA GLN A 122 -6.83 12.31 -14.25
C GLN A 122 -5.51 13.00 -14.68
N ASN A 123 -5.07 14.07 -14.00
CA ASN A 123 -3.87 14.84 -14.35
C ASN A 123 -2.59 14.35 -13.65
N PHE A 124 -2.56 13.14 -13.08
CA PHE A 124 -1.38 12.61 -12.36
C PHE A 124 -0.45 11.78 -13.24
N CYS A 125 -0.81 11.43 -14.48
CA CYS A 125 0.06 10.66 -15.38
C CYS A 125 1.41 11.38 -15.63
N ASP A 126 1.44 12.71 -15.51
CA ASP A 126 2.65 13.52 -15.66
C ASP A 126 3.44 13.71 -14.34
N ASP A 127 2.85 13.40 -13.18
CA ASP A 127 3.52 13.53 -11.89
C ASP A 127 4.31 12.26 -11.55
N LYS A 128 5.54 12.20 -12.07
CA LYS A 128 6.49 11.12 -11.81
C LYS A 128 6.70 10.86 -10.31
N LYS A 129 6.68 11.89 -9.47
CA LYS A 129 6.87 11.74 -8.01
C LYS A 129 5.69 10.99 -7.40
N PHE A 130 4.47 11.34 -7.81
CA PHE A 130 3.28 10.62 -7.40
C PHE A 130 3.28 9.18 -7.89
N LEU A 131 3.58 8.93 -9.17
CA LEU A 131 3.58 7.57 -9.74
C LEU A 131 4.57 6.65 -9.03
N GLU A 132 5.78 7.15 -8.75
CA GLU A 132 6.79 6.44 -7.97
C GLU A 132 6.29 6.17 -6.55
N TRP A 133 5.74 7.16 -5.86
CA TRP A 133 5.20 7.01 -4.51
C TRP A 133 4.02 6.03 -4.46
N TYR A 134 3.09 6.14 -5.39
CA TYR A 134 1.90 5.30 -5.47
C TYR A 134 2.26 3.84 -5.78
N SER A 135 3.31 3.58 -6.57
CA SER A 135 3.81 2.22 -6.80
C SER A 135 4.21 1.51 -5.49
N ARG A 136 4.67 2.27 -4.49
CA ARG A 136 5.01 1.77 -3.15
C ARG A 136 3.76 1.56 -2.30
N LEU A 137 2.74 2.40 -2.46
CA LEU A 137 1.44 2.20 -1.81
C LEU A 137 0.69 0.97 -2.36
N GLU A 138 0.76 0.73 -3.67
CA GLU A 138 0.15 -0.45 -4.30
C GLU A 138 0.78 -1.76 -3.85
N THR A 139 2.02 -1.73 -3.35
CA THR A 139 2.67 -2.93 -2.77
C THR A 139 1.84 -3.54 -1.64
N PHE A 140 1.09 -2.72 -0.89
CA PHE A 140 0.23 -3.21 0.18
C PHE A 140 -0.94 -4.07 -0.31
N LEU A 141 -1.33 -3.95 -1.58
CA LEU A 141 -2.46 -4.71 -2.14
C LEU A 141 -2.24 -6.23 -2.04
N VAL A 142 -1.03 -6.71 -2.35
CA VAL A 142 -0.71 -8.15 -2.35
C VAL A 142 -0.87 -8.79 -0.96
N PHE A 143 -0.71 -8.00 0.10
CA PHE A 143 -0.77 -8.49 1.47
C PHE A 143 -2.19 -8.48 2.05
N PHE A 144 -3.10 -7.66 1.51
CA PHE A 144 -4.37 -7.36 2.17
C PHE A 144 -5.60 -7.50 1.29
N ILE A 145 -5.45 -7.67 -0.02
CA ILE A 145 -6.55 -7.86 -0.96
C ILE A 145 -6.29 -9.10 -1.80
N ASP A 146 -7.14 -10.12 -1.62
CA ASP A 146 -7.10 -11.32 -2.44
C ASP A 146 -7.42 -11.00 -3.91
N ALA A 147 -6.75 -11.68 -4.83
CA ALA A 147 -6.83 -11.46 -6.27
C ALA A 147 -6.58 -10.00 -6.71
N ALA A 148 -5.81 -9.22 -5.94
CA ALA A 148 -5.47 -7.86 -6.32
C ALA A 148 -4.65 -7.80 -7.62
N SER A 149 -4.88 -6.75 -8.41
CA SER A 149 -4.06 -6.39 -9.56
C SER A 149 -3.74 -4.90 -9.51
N LYS A 150 -2.57 -4.51 -10.03
CA LYS A 150 -2.22 -3.09 -10.22
C LYS A 150 -3.19 -2.44 -11.22
N ILE A 151 -3.46 -1.15 -11.04
CA ILE A 151 -4.29 -0.40 -12.00
C ILE A 151 -3.45 0.08 -13.20
N ASP A 152 -4.11 0.34 -14.32
CA ASP A 152 -3.49 1.06 -15.44
C ASP A 152 -3.42 2.55 -15.10
N LYS A 153 -2.19 3.06 -14.90
CA LYS A 153 -1.94 4.44 -14.47
C LYS A 153 -2.06 5.45 -15.60
N ASP A 154 -2.08 4.98 -16.85
CA ASP A 154 -2.26 5.83 -18.02
C ASP A 154 -3.75 6.04 -18.35
N ASP A 155 -4.64 5.22 -17.80
CA ASP A 155 -6.09 5.37 -17.97
C ASP A 155 -6.65 6.48 -17.07
N SER A 156 -6.99 7.60 -17.71
CA SER A 156 -7.62 8.76 -17.08
C SER A 156 -8.93 8.44 -16.34
N ASN A 157 -9.59 7.32 -16.57
CA ASN A 157 -10.85 7.00 -15.89
C ASN A 157 -10.67 6.59 -14.42
N TRP A 158 -9.44 6.43 -13.93
CA TRP A 158 -9.16 6.20 -12.52
C TRP A 158 -9.22 7.48 -11.68
N ILE A 159 -9.87 7.38 -10.54
CA ILE A 159 -9.78 8.33 -9.42
C ILE A 159 -9.21 7.58 -8.22
N ILE A 160 -8.26 8.21 -7.53
CA ILE A 160 -7.66 7.66 -6.30
C ILE A 160 -8.01 8.58 -5.14
N TYR A 161 -8.68 8.05 -4.12
CA TYR A 161 -8.91 8.73 -2.86
C TYR A 161 -7.92 8.22 -1.82
N LEU A 162 -7.09 9.13 -1.30
CA LEU A 162 -6.02 8.84 -0.35
C LEU A 162 -6.43 9.34 1.03
N LEU A 163 -6.22 8.53 2.06
CA LEU A 163 -6.45 8.89 3.45
C LEU A 163 -5.10 9.00 4.16
N TYR A 164 -4.83 10.18 4.73
CA TYR A 164 -3.62 10.47 5.47
C TYR A 164 -3.93 10.70 6.96
N GLN A 165 -2.98 10.33 7.81
CA GLN A 165 -2.86 10.80 9.18
C GLN A 165 -1.73 11.83 9.24
N GLN A 166 -2.04 13.02 9.73
CA GLN A 166 -1.06 14.03 10.11
C GLN A 166 -0.60 13.80 11.54
N TYR A 167 0.71 13.84 11.75
CA TYR A 167 1.35 13.71 13.06
C TYR A 167 2.57 14.63 13.14
N GLN A 168 3.10 14.81 14.35
CA GLN A 168 4.35 15.52 14.59
C GLN A 168 5.44 14.51 14.90
N ASN A 169 6.60 14.61 14.25
CA ASN A 169 7.75 13.75 14.54
C ASN A 169 8.50 14.23 15.81
N ASP A 170 9.51 13.46 16.24
CA ASP A 170 10.28 13.75 17.45
C ASP A 170 11.02 15.11 17.40
N ASN A 171 11.28 15.63 16.19
CA ASN A 171 11.89 16.93 15.95
C ASN A 171 10.88 18.08 15.87
N GLY A 172 9.60 17.81 16.13
CA GLY A 172 8.55 18.82 16.06
C GLY A 172 8.05 19.14 14.64
N GLN A 173 8.49 18.42 13.61
CA GLN A 173 8.06 18.66 12.22
C GLN A 173 6.75 17.95 11.94
N ILE A 174 5.90 18.57 11.11
CA ILE A 174 4.64 17.98 10.67
C ILE A 174 4.93 16.95 9.56
N CYS A 175 4.38 15.75 9.71
CA CYS A 175 4.50 14.65 8.78
C CYS A 175 3.12 14.07 8.45
N TYR A 176 3.03 13.35 7.33
CA TYR A 176 1.78 12.77 6.83
C TYR A 176 2.00 11.33 6.43
N ALA A 177 1.34 10.39 7.13
CA ALA A 177 1.36 8.99 6.79
C ALA A 177 0.11 8.62 5.97
N PRO A 178 0.20 8.08 4.74
CA PRO A 178 -0.92 7.36 4.12
C PRO A 178 -1.33 6.18 5.00
N ILE A 179 -2.60 6.16 5.42
CA ILE A 179 -3.18 5.10 6.25
C ILE A 179 -4.23 4.27 5.52
N GLY A 180 -4.59 4.65 4.31
CA GLY A 180 -5.51 3.91 3.46
C GLY A 180 -5.82 4.62 2.15
N PHE A 181 -6.48 3.92 1.24
CA PHE A 181 -6.95 4.47 -0.02
C PHE A 181 -8.14 3.70 -0.58
N ILE A 182 -8.85 4.34 -1.51
CA ILE A 182 -9.86 3.70 -2.36
C ILE A 182 -9.63 4.13 -3.80
N THR A 183 -9.63 3.17 -4.73
CA THR A 183 -9.64 3.46 -6.17
C THR A 183 -11.05 3.33 -6.73
N VAL A 184 -11.39 4.23 -7.64
CA VAL A 184 -12.69 4.28 -8.32
C VAL A 184 -12.46 4.37 -9.82
N TYR A 185 -13.08 3.48 -10.58
CA TYR A 185 -13.06 3.52 -12.04
C TYR A 185 -14.34 4.14 -12.58
N LEU A 186 -14.23 5.12 -13.48
CA LEU A 186 -15.38 5.76 -14.11
C LEU A 186 -15.81 4.99 -15.37
N TYR A 187 -16.74 4.04 -15.24
CA TYR A 187 -17.33 3.41 -16.41
C TYR A 187 -18.22 4.39 -17.18
N TYR A 188 -18.10 4.38 -18.50
CA TYR A 188 -19.06 5.04 -19.36
C TYR A 188 -20.43 4.36 -19.27
N SER A 189 -21.48 5.16 -19.13
CA SER A 189 -22.87 4.73 -19.19
C SER A 189 -23.58 5.53 -20.27
N TYR A 190 -24.10 4.85 -21.28
CA TYR A 190 -24.75 5.49 -22.42
C TYR A 190 -25.95 6.36 -21.97
N PRO A 191 -26.19 7.53 -22.60
CA PRO A 191 -25.44 8.13 -23.71
C PRO A 191 -24.28 9.05 -23.29
N ASP A 192 -24.30 9.60 -22.09
CA ASP A 192 -23.37 10.66 -21.66
C ASP A 192 -23.11 10.63 -20.13
N LYS A 193 -23.36 9.48 -19.51
CA LYS A 193 -23.31 9.29 -18.08
C LYS A 193 -22.09 8.49 -17.66
N LYS A 194 -21.87 8.46 -16.35
CA LYS A 194 -20.81 7.72 -15.69
C LYS A 194 -21.40 6.81 -14.62
N ARG A 195 -20.84 5.61 -14.49
CA ARG A 195 -21.08 4.68 -13.40
C ARG A 195 -19.76 4.41 -12.68
N PRO A 196 -19.41 5.21 -11.66
CA PRO A 196 -18.22 4.96 -10.85
C PRO A 196 -18.31 3.58 -10.20
N ARG A 197 -17.22 2.81 -10.26
CA ARG A 197 -17.09 1.53 -9.57
C ARG A 197 -15.93 1.56 -8.61
N ILE A 198 -16.20 1.26 -7.35
CA ILE A 198 -15.17 1.07 -6.33
C ILE A 198 -14.41 -0.21 -6.68
N SER A 199 -13.09 -0.11 -6.79
CA SER A 199 -12.22 -1.22 -7.21
C SER A 199 -11.44 -1.76 -6.01
N GLN A 200 -10.42 -1.04 -5.56
CA GLN A 200 -9.60 -1.45 -4.43
C GLN A 200 -9.97 -0.61 -3.21
N VAL A 201 -10.15 -1.27 -2.06
CA VAL A 201 -10.44 -0.61 -0.78
C VAL A 201 -9.45 -1.12 0.25
N LEU A 202 -8.59 -0.24 0.76
CA LEU A 202 -7.63 -0.61 1.78
C LEU A 202 -7.55 0.44 2.88
N ILE A 203 -7.72 0.01 4.12
CA ILE A 203 -7.25 0.73 5.31
C ILE A 203 -6.16 -0.13 5.93
N LEU A 204 -4.99 0.45 6.18
CA LEU A 204 -3.87 -0.29 6.73
C LEU A 204 -4.21 -0.87 8.11
N PRO A 205 -3.77 -2.11 8.43
CA PRO A 205 -4.23 -2.84 9.61
C PRO A 205 -4.23 -2.06 10.95
N PRO A 206 -3.20 -1.26 11.30
CA PRO A 206 -3.19 -0.51 12.56
C PRO A 206 -4.29 0.56 12.69
N TYR A 207 -4.92 0.92 11.58
CA TYR A 207 -5.96 1.95 11.48
C TYR A 207 -7.36 1.35 11.22
N GLN A 208 -7.46 0.02 11.12
CA GLN A 208 -8.76 -0.63 10.92
C GLN A 208 -9.64 -0.52 12.18
N ARG A 209 -10.95 -0.72 12.00
CA ARG A 209 -11.97 -0.69 13.08
C ARG A 209 -12.11 0.64 13.85
N LYS A 210 -11.46 1.73 13.39
CA LYS A 210 -11.60 3.10 13.93
C LYS A 210 -12.61 3.99 13.17
N GLY A 211 -13.32 3.41 12.20
CA GLY A 211 -14.30 4.11 11.36
C GLY A 211 -13.71 4.93 10.20
N HIS A 212 -12.40 4.80 9.93
CA HIS A 212 -11.74 5.44 8.79
C HIS A 212 -12.33 5.01 7.45
N GLY A 213 -12.50 3.70 7.22
CA GLY A 213 -13.09 3.16 5.99
C GLY A 213 -14.49 3.68 5.71
N ARG A 214 -15.37 3.73 6.73
CA ARG A 214 -16.71 4.33 6.60
C ARG A 214 -16.63 5.79 6.19
N ARG A 215 -15.78 6.60 6.85
CA ARG A 215 -15.65 8.03 6.53
C ARG A 215 -15.11 8.25 5.13
N LEU A 216 -14.10 7.50 4.73
CA LEU A 216 -13.53 7.55 3.39
C LEU A 216 -14.59 7.25 2.34
N LEU A 217 -15.31 6.14 2.52
CA LEU A 217 -16.40 5.74 1.63
C LEU A 217 -17.51 6.79 1.56
N THR A 218 -18.02 7.28 2.70
CA THR A 218 -19.03 8.36 2.73
C THR A 218 -18.54 9.63 2.03
N THR A 219 -17.27 9.98 2.17
CA THR A 219 -16.67 11.15 1.51
C THR A 219 -16.69 10.98 -0.01
N ILE A 220 -16.35 9.78 -0.50
CA ILE A 220 -16.40 9.44 -1.93
C ILE A 220 -17.82 9.53 -2.47
N TYR A 221 -18.80 8.95 -1.77
CA TYR A 221 -20.22 9.05 -2.17
C TYR A 221 -20.67 10.52 -2.25
N ASN A 222 -20.32 11.34 -1.26
CA ASN A 222 -20.69 12.76 -1.25
C ASN A 222 -19.98 13.57 -2.33
N ASP A 223 -18.74 13.20 -2.67
CA ASP A 223 -17.98 13.84 -3.72
C ASP A 223 -18.53 13.51 -5.12
N LEU A 224 -18.73 12.22 -5.42
CA LEU A 224 -19.21 11.75 -6.72
C LEU A 224 -20.65 12.19 -7.01
N ARG A 225 -21.51 12.30 -5.98
CA ARG A 225 -22.90 12.80 -6.13
C ARG A 225 -23.00 14.24 -6.62
N LYS A 226 -21.91 15.02 -6.56
CA LYS A 226 -21.88 16.39 -7.07
C LYS A 226 -21.86 16.43 -8.61
N ASP A 227 -21.41 15.36 -9.28
CA ASP A 227 -21.41 15.26 -10.74
C ASP A 227 -22.76 14.72 -11.22
N SER A 228 -23.55 15.55 -11.91
CA SER A 228 -24.86 15.21 -12.46
C SER A 228 -24.83 14.14 -13.56
N ARG A 229 -23.63 13.76 -14.02
CA ARG A 229 -23.43 12.64 -14.95
C ARG A 229 -23.30 11.30 -14.22
N VAL A 230 -23.08 11.27 -12.91
CA VAL A 230 -23.03 10.04 -12.13
C VAL A 230 -24.45 9.52 -11.91
N GLN A 231 -24.76 8.32 -12.43
CA GLN A 231 -26.07 7.68 -12.25
C GLN A 231 -26.17 6.98 -10.89
N ASP A 232 -25.24 6.09 -10.64
CA ASP A 232 -25.14 5.24 -9.46
C ASP A 232 -23.67 4.86 -9.24
N ILE A 233 -23.33 4.43 -8.03
CA ILE A 233 -21.98 4.00 -7.65
C ILE A 233 -22.05 2.52 -7.32
N THR A 234 -21.15 1.74 -7.91
CA THR A 234 -21.07 0.26 -7.79
C THR A 234 -19.83 -0.21 -7.06
#